data_AF-A0A7S1PVE9-F1
#
_entry.id   AF-A0A7S1PVE9-F1
#
_cell.length_a   1.000
_cell.length_b   1.000
_cell.length_c   1.000
_cell.angle_alpha   90.00
_cell.angle_beta   90.00
_cell.angle_gamma   90.00
#
_symmetry.space_group_name_H-M   'P 1'
#
loop_
_entity.id
_entity.type
_entity.pdbx_description
1 polymer ?
#
loop_
_entity_poly.entity_id
_entity_poly.type
_entity_poly.pdbx_seq_one_letter_code
_entity_poly.pdbx_strand_id
1 'polypeptide(L)'
;QFLYFIDRFRHSSRAPPAKPLPRAPLLLSHQLDTANVSKPCQLLPAMDAKNITVVLNVTCVVGLVVATVLAGVLMKDSHDTVQLALQTGRLASELRQSSDDLTRFIRTYTVTGNASYWDYFQQVIRIRNGELPLPDEPWRNYWDLYISDGVPPRAFGPPHALRARMLEASFTGPELELLEEAQRQSDALIDMEDVASNAMEGRYRPSNTTGLTEAEARAFSVRAPPNQTFAMQLVHGIAYHQWKGRIMRPLDDFAAMSARRVEAAIDRTYRNNVVLIGVLAAML
;
A
#
# COMPACT_ATOMS: atom_id res chain seq x y z
N GLN A 1 -25.87 -9.02 9.22
CA GLN A 1 -25.35 -10.33 8.79
C GLN A 1 -24.08 -10.67 9.58
N PHE A 2 -24.21 -10.94 10.88
CA PHE A 2 -23.07 -11.25 11.76
C PHE A 2 -23.44 -12.29 12.84
N LEU A 3 -24.41 -13.17 12.53
CA LEU A 3 -24.90 -14.24 13.42
C LEU A 3 -25.23 -15.51 12.62
N TYR A 4 -24.24 -16.14 11.99
CA TYR A 4 -24.43 -17.45 11.35
C TYR A 4 -23.22 -18.40 11.43
N PHE A 5 -22.31 -18.24 12.39
CA PHE A 5 -21.12 -19.09 12.48
C PHE A 5 -20.83 -19.68 13.87
N ILE A 6 -21.87 -19.99 14.64
CA ILE A 6 -21.74 -20.77 15.89
C ILE A 6 -22.82 -21.86 15.92
N ASP A 7 -22.85 -22.77 14.94
CA ASP A 7 -23.71 -23.96 15.05
C ASP A 7 -23.20 -25.21 14.31
N ARG A 8 -21.88 -25.41 14.21
CA ARG A 8 -21.31 -26.59 13.52
C ARG A 8 -20.30 -27.42 14.31
N PHE A 9 -20.41 -27.46 15.63
CA PHE A 9 -19.66 -28.39 16.46
C PHE A 9 -20.48 -28.98 17.61
N ARG A 10 -21.72 -29.40 17.33
CA ARG A 10 -22.45 -30.36 18.15
C ARG A 10 -22.90 -31.51 17.28
N HIS A 11 -22.64 -32.73 17.75
CA HIS A 11 -22.93 -34.04 17.12
C HIS A 11 -21.83 -34.60 16.21
N SER A 12 -20.88 -35.31 16.82
CA SER A 12 -20.71 -36.74 16.53
C SER A 12 -19.71 -37.36 17.52
N SER A 13 -20.23 -37.88 18.62
CA SER A 13 -19.49 -38.76 19.54
C SER A 13 -20.35 -40.00 19.73
N ARG A 14 -20.11 -41.05 18.94
CA ARG A 14 -20.59 -42.41 19.22
C ARG A 14 -19.41 -43.35 19.17
N ALA A 15 -19.06 -43.88 20.33
CA ALA A 15 -18.13 -44.99 20.50
C ALA A 15 -18.74 -46.30 19.95
N PRO A 16 -17.94 -47.20 19.34
CA PRO A 16 -18.38 -48.56 19.05
C PRO A 16 -18.26 -49.49 20.29
N PRO A 17 -19.10 -50.53 20.40
CA PRO A 17 -19.27 -51.33 21.62
C PRO A 17 -18.18 -52.39 21.86
N ALA A 18 -18.03 -52.75 23.14
CA ALA A 18 -17.10 -53.74 23.68
C ALA A 18 -17.37 -55.17 23.18
N LYS A 19 -16.29 -55.90 22.84
CA LYS A 19 -16.30 -57.34 22.61
C LYS A 19 -16.11 -58.11 23.92
N PRO A 20 -16.79 -59.26 24.13
CA PRO A 20 -16.75 -60.01 25.37
C PRO A 20 -15.46 -60.83 25.54
N LEU A 21 -15.00 -60.94 26.79
CA LEU A 21 -13.88 -61.78 27.25
C LEU A 21 -14.14 -63.28 27.02
N PRO A 22 -13.13 -64.05 26.59
CA PRO A 22 -13.15 -65.50 26.74
C PRO A 22 -12.63 -65.93 28.13
N ARG A 23 -13.32 -66.91 28.71
CA ARG A 23 -13.02 -67.56 29.98
C ARG A 23 -11.72 -68.36 29.91
N ALA A 24 -10.95 -68.30 31.00
CA ALA A 24 -9.82 -69.18 31.27
C ALA A 24 -10.28 -70.63 31.52
N PRO A 25 -9.41 -71.61 31.22
CA PRO A 25 -9.35 -72.84 31.99
C PRO A 25 -7.95 -73.11 32.60
N LEU A 26 -8.05 -73.55 33.86
CA LEU A 26 -7.15 -74.34 34.70
C LEU A 26 -5.76 -74.78 34.20
N LEU A 27 -4.77 -74.42 35.03
CA LEU A 27 -3.78 -75.29 35.70
C LEU A 27 -3.25 -76.51 34.92
N LEU A 28 -2.00 -76.42 34.52
CA LEU A 28 -1.06 -77.55 34.62
C LEU A 28 0.25 -77.07 35.24
N SER A 29 0.55 -77.64 36.39
CA SER A 29 1.82 -77.55 37.10
C SER A 29 2.95 -78.16 36.27
N HIS A 30 4.01 -77.39 36.03
CA HIS A 30 5.32 -77.99 35.79
C HIS A 30 6.40 -77.16 36.49
N GLN A 31 7.31 -77.89 37.11
CA GLN A 31 8.18 -77.46 38.17
C GLN A 31 9.27 -76.47 37.77
N LEU A 32 9.77 -75.80 38.82
CA LEU A 32 10.96 -74.99 38.93
C LEU A 32 12.13 -75.48 38.07
N ASP A 33 12.70 -74.55 37.29
CA ASP A 33 14.14 -74.51 37.06
C ASP A 33 14.65 -73.12 37.43
N THR A 34 15.21 -73.04 38.64
CA THR A 34 15.97 -71.92 39.15
C THR A 34 17.38 -71.99 38.58
N ALA A 35 17.71 -71.14 37.60
CA ALA A 35 19.00 -70.46 37.44
C ALA A 35 19.20 -69.97 36.00
N ASN A 36 19.09 -68.66 35.75
CA ASN A 36 20.21 -67.92 35.14
C ASN A 36 19.98 -66.40 35.18
N VAL A 37 20.69 -65.77 36.12
CA VAL A 37 21.40 -64.49 35.98
C VAL A 37 20.63 -63.30 35.40
N SER A 38 20.15 -62.50 36.36
CA SER A 38 20.10 -61.03 36.36
C SER A 38 20.88 -60.33 35.23
N LYS A 39 20.17 -59.77 34.24
CA LYS A 39 20.61 -58.52 33.61
C LYS A 39 20.06 -57.38 34.46
N PRO A 40 20.89 -56.56 35.13
CA PRO A 40 20.39 -55.39 35.82
C PRO A 40 19.76 -54.47 34.78
N CYS A 41 18.51 -54.09 35.02
CA CYS A 41 17.91 -52.91 34.42
C CYS A 41 18.89 -51.76 34.65
N GLN A 42 19.51 -51.23 33.59
CA GLN A 42 20.36 -50.07 33.68
C GLN A 42 19.50 -48.91 34.19
N LEU A 43 19.61 -48.65 35.49
CA LEU A 43 19.10 -47.48 36.16
C LEU A 43 19.73 -46.27 35.45
N LEU A 44 18.90 -45.35 34.94
CA LEU A 44 19.36 -44.05 34.44
C LEU A 44 20.35 -43.45 35.46
N PRO A 45 21.54 -42.96 35.03
CA PRO A 45 22.51 -42.42 35.96
C PRO A 45 21.89 -41.27 36.77
N ALA A 46 21.99 -41.33 38.09
CA ALA A 46 21.54 -40.27 38.97
C ALA A 46 22.30 -38.98 38.62
N MET A 47 21.60 -37.99 38.05
CA MET A 47 22.20 -36.71 37.70
C MET A 47 22.52 -35.92 38.98
N ASP A 48 23.75 -35.41 39.09
CA ASP A 48 24.17 -34.52 40.17
C ASP A 48 23.31 -33.24 40.18
N ALA A 49 22.88 -32.79 41.36
CA ALA A 49 22.04 -31.59 41.55
C ALA A 49 22.64 -30.35 40.87
N LYS A 50 23.98 -30.25 40.83
CA LYS A 50 24.69 -29.17 40.14
C LYS A 50 24.47 -29.20 38.62
N ASN A 51 24.43 -30.40 38.02
CA ASN A 51 24.17 -30.56 36.59
C ASN A 51 22.71 -30.23 36.24
N ILE A 52 21.77 -30.51 37.14
CA ILE A 52 20.36 -30.15 36.97
C ILE A 52 20.19 -28.62 36.93
N THR A 53 20.80 -27.88 37.87
CA THR A 53 20.72 -26.41 37.89
C THR A 53 21.36 -25.77 36.66
N VAL A 54 22.50 -26.31 36.19
CA VAL A 54 23.16 -25.82 34.98
C VAL A 54 22.30 -26.05 33.73
N VAL A 55 21.72 -27.24 33.57
CA VAL A 55 20.83 -27.54 32.43
C VAL A 55 19.60 -26.64 32.45
N LEU A 56 18.96 -26.45 33.61
CA LEU A 56 17.81 -25.56 33.76
C LEU A 56 18.14 -24.11 33.35
N ASN A 57 19.26 -23.57 33.85
CA ASN A 57 19.68 -22.21 33.54
C ASN A 57 19.98 -22.04 32.04
N VAL A 58 20.65 -23.02 31.41
CA VAL A 58 20.93 -22.99 29.97
C VAL A 58 19.63 -23.05 29.16
N THR A 59 18.69 -23.92 29.52
CA THR A 59 17.39 -24.01 28.85
C THR A 59 16.58 -22.71 28.97
N CYS A 60 16.57 -22.08 30.15
CA CYS A 60 15.91 -20.78 30.34
C CYS A 60 16.55 -19.67 29.48
N VAL A 61 17.88 -19.62 29.40
CA VAL A 61 18.58 -18.62 28.57
C VAL A 61 18.32 -18.84 27.08
N VAL A 62 18.36 -20.10 26.62
CA VAL A 62 18.04 -20.44 25.21
C VAL A 62 16.59 -20.10 24.90
N GLY A 63 15.64 -20.43 25.79
CA GLY A 63 14.23 -20.07 25.65
C GLY A 63 14.02 -18.55 25.57
N LEU A 64 14.72 -17.77 26.40
CA LEU A 64 14.66 -16.31 26.39
C LEU A 64 15.19 -15.72 25.06
N VAL A 65 16.31 -16.24 24.54
CA VAL A 65 16.87 -15.80 23.26
C VAL A 65 15.89 -16.12 22.12
N VAL A 66 15.35 -17.35 22.08
CA VAL A 66 14.37 -17.76 21.06
C VAL A 66 13.11 -16.88 21.12
N ALA A 67 12.58 -16.63 22.32
CA ALA A 67 11.43 -15.74 22.52
C ALA A 67 11.69 -14.31 22.03
N THR A 68 12.87 -13.77 22.32
CA THR A 68 13.27 -12.42 21.90
C THR A 68 13.40 -12.33 20.38
N VAL A 69 14.01 -13.32 19.74
CA VAL A 69 14.15 -13.37 18.27
C VAL A 69 12.78 -13.46 17.60
N LEU A 70 11.90 -14.33 18.09
CA LEU A 70 10.54 -14.48 17.56
C LEU A 70 9.71 -13.20 17.75
N ALA A 71 9.81 -12.54 18.90
CA ALA A 71 9.19 -11.24 19.14
C ALA A 71 9.71 -10.17 18.16
N GLY A 72 11.01 -10.16 17.87
CA GLY A 72 11.60 -9.27 16.87
C GLY A 72 11.05 -9.50 15.45
N VAL A 73 10.86 -10.77 15.06
CA VAL A 73 10.26 -11.13 13.76
C VAL A 73 8.79 -10.65 13.67
N LEU A 74 8.00 -10.86 14.73
CA LEU A 74 6.60 -10.40 14.81
C LEU A 74 6.49 -8.87 14.64
N MET A 75 7.36 -8.12 15.33
CA MET A 75 7.38 -6.66 15.26
C MET A 75 7.81 -6.16 13.88
N LYS A 76 8.81 -6.81 13.28
CA LYS A 76 9.29 -6.45 11.94
C LYS A 76 8.23 -6.66 10.86
N ASP A 77 7.58 -7.81 10.82
CA ASP A 77 6.54 -8.10 9.81
C ASP A 77 5.36 -7.12 9.92
N SER A 78 4.95 -6.80 11.17
CA SER A 78 3.91 -5.81 11.44
C SER A 78 4.32 -4.41 10.99
N HIS A 79 5.57 -4.01 11.24
CA HIS A 79 6.09 -2.72 10.83
C HIS A 79 6.13 -2.58 9.30
N ASP A 80 6.66 -3.60 8.60
CA ASP A 80 6.80 -3.60 7.15
C ASP A 80 5.41 -3.49 6.46
N THR A 81 4.40 -4.19 6.97
CA THR A 81 3.01 -4.10 6.47
C THR A 81 2.38 -2.72 6.72
N VAL A 82 2.63 -2.09 7.87
CA VAL A 82 2.15 -0.72 8.15
C VAL A 82 2.84 0.29 7.22
N GLN A 83 4.16 0.16 7.00
CA GLN A 83 4.88 1.03 6.07
C GLN A 83 4.35 0.91 4.64
N LEU A 84 4.09 -0.32 4.18
CA LEU A 84 3.47 -0.57 2.89
C LEU A 84 2.14 0.17 2.74
N ALA A 85 1.26 0.07 3.75
CA ALA A 85 -0.03 0.74 3.75
C ALA A 85 0.11 2.27 3.69
N LEU A 86 1.01 2.83 4.51
CA LEU A 86 1.26 4.27 4.57
C LEU A 86 1.86 4.81 3.25
N GLN A 87 2.88 4.15 2.71
CA GLN A 87 3.52 4.55 1.45
C GLN A 87 2.54 4.50 0.29
N THR A 88 1.76 3.41 0.19
CA THR A 88 0.72 3.26 -0.83
C THR A 88 -0.29 4.40 -0.75
N GLY A 89 -0.83 4.69 0.44
CA GLY A 89 -1.81 5.75 0.63
C GLY A 89 -1.26 7.15 0.34
N ARG A 90 0.00 7.43 0.73
CA ARG A 90 0.65 8.73 0.50
C ARG A 90 0.83 9.03 -0.98
N LEU A 91 1.37 8.09 -1.75
CA LEU A 91 1.59 8.27 -3.19
C LEU A 91 0.26 8.38 -3.95
N ALA A 92 -0.75 7.58 -3.57
CA ALA A 92 -2.10 7.68 -4.11
C ALA A 92 -2.71 9.07 -3.87
N SER A 93 -2.61 9.56 -2.62
CA SER A 93 -3.14 10.86 -2.22
C SER A 93 -2.45 12.00 -2.95
N GLU A 94 -1.13 11.95 -3.08
CA GLU A 94 -0.35 12.95 -3.79
C GLU A 94 -0.75 13.05 -5.27
N LEU A 95 -0.91 11.91 -5.97
CA LEU A 95 -1.32 11.91 -7.37
C LEU A 95 -2.71 12.54 -7.54
N ARG A 96 -3.69 12.11 -6.72
CA ARG A 96 -5.04 12.68 -6.73
C ARG A 96 -5.01 14.18 -6.43
N GLN A 97 -4.30 14.59 -5.39
CA GLN A 97 -4.17 15.99 -4.99
C GLN A 97 -3.56 16.84 -6.10
N SER A 98 -2.47 16.39 -6.74
CA SER A 98 -1.85 17.12 -7.84
C SER A 98 -2.83 17.35 -9.00
N SER A 99 -3.67 16.36 -9.31
CA SER A 99 -4.72 16.46 -10.33
C SER A 99 -5.79 17.49 -9.92
N ASP A 100 -6.23 17.48 -8.67
CA ASP A 100 -7.21 18.43 -8.14
C ASP A 100 -6.64 19.87 -8.12
N ASP A 101 -5.37 20.03 -7.76
CA ASP A 101 -4.67 21.31 -7.77
C ASP A 101 -4.55 21.91 -9.18
N LEU A 102 -4.19 21.11 -10.19
CA LEU A 102 -4.16 21.56 -11.59
C LEU A 102 -5.51 22.14 -12.02
N THR A 103 -6.61 21.45 -11.72
CA THR A 103 -7.96 21.95 -12.05
C THR A 103 -8.33 23.20 -11.30
N ARG A 104 -8.04 23.24 -10.01
CA ARG A 104 -8.31 24.41 -9.18
C ARG A 104 -7.57 25.62 -9.73
N PHE A 105 -6.29 25.46 -10.07
CA PHE A 105 -5.45 26.54 -10.56
C PHE A 105 -5.86 27.05 -11.93
N ILE A 106 -6.09 26.18 -12.91
CA ILE A 106 -6.51 26.65 -14.23
C ILE A 106 -7.88 27.35 -14.17
N ARG A 107 -8.84 26.81 -13.41
CA ARG A 107 -10.15 27.45 -13.21
C ARG A 107 -10.01 28.80 -12.52
N THR A 108 -9.24 28.86 -11.44
CA THR A 108 -9.03 30.12 -10.70
C THR A 108 -8.31 31.16 -11.57
N TYR A 109 -7.32 30.75 -12.38
CA TYR A 109 -6.67 31.62 -13.35
C TYR A 109 -7.68 32.20 -14.35
N THR A 110 -8.50 31.36 -14.98
CA THR A 110 -9.47 31.82 -15.98
C THR A 110 -10.55 32.73 -15.41
N VAL A 111 -10.89 32.60 -14.12
CA VAL A 111 -11.88 33.47 -13.47
C VAL A 111 -11.25 34.79 -12.99
N THR A 112 -10.05 34.75 -12.41
CA THR A 112 -9.44 35.91 -11.74
C THR A 112 -8.51 36.73 -12.63
N GLY A 113 -7.96 36.12 -13.69
CA GLY A 113 -6.86 36.70 -14.48
C GLY A 113 -5.53 36.79 -13.75
N ASN A 114 -5.42 36.29 -12.50
CA ASN A 114 -4.17 36.34 -11.75
C ASN A 114 -3.19 35.26 -12.25
N ALA A 115 -2.13 35.70 -12.94
CA ALA A 115 -1.11 34.85 -13.54
C ALA A 115 -0.39 33.93 -12.54
N SER A 116 -0.41 34.24 -11.24
CA SER A 116 0.18 33.36 -10.21
C SER A 116 -0.44 31.97 -10.22
N TYR A 117 -1.74 31.84 -10.50
CA TYR A 117 -2.38 30.52 -10.58
C TYR A 117 -1.91 29.70 -11.77
N TRP A 118 -1.59 30.34 -12.90
CA TRP A 118 -0.95 29.65 -14.02
C TRP A 118 0.48 29.21 -13.69
N ASP A 119 1.22 30.05 -12.96
CA ASP A 119 2.55 29.67 -12.47
C ASP A 119 2.48 28.48 -11.49
N TYR A 120 1.54 28.47 -10.54
CA TYR A 120 1.33 27.34 -9.64
C TYR A 120 0.94 26.06 -10.39
N PHE A 121 0.10 26.17 -11.42
CA PHE A 121 -0.24 25.06 -12.31
C PHE A 121 1.03 24.45 -12.94
N GLN A 122 1.89 25.29 -13.51
CA GLN A 122 3.15 24.84 -14.12
C GLN A 122 4.09 24.24 -13.07
N GLN A 123 4.18 24.82 -11.88
CA GLN A 123 4.99 24.27 -10.79
C GLN A 123 4.50 22.88 -10.36
N VAL A 124 3.18 22.62 -10.29
CA VAL A 124 2.65 21.28 -9.99
C VAL A 124 3.14 20.25 -11.00
N ILE A 125 3.05 20.56 -12.30
CA ILE A 125 3.54 19.66 -13.37
C ILE A 125 5.03 19.39 -13.18
N ARG A 126 5.83 20.44 -13.00
CA ARG A 126 7.28 20.34 -12.87
C ARG A 126 7.72 19.58 -11.62
N ILE A 127 7.04 19.75 -10.49
CA ILE A 127 7.28 18.94 -9.27
C ILE A 127 6.93 17.47 -9.55
N ARG A 128 5.77 17.20 -10.17
CA ARG A 128 5.33 15.84 -10.50
C ARG A 128 6.33 15.11 -11.39
N ASN A 129 6.92 15.82 -12.34
CA ASN A 129 7.92 15.33 -13.29
C ASN A 129 9.35 15.25 -12.70
N GLY A 130 9.57 15.75 -11.49
CA GLY A 130 10.90 15.78 -10.86
C GLY A 130 11.84 16.83 -11.46
N GLU A 131 11.29 17.89 -12.06
CA GLU A 131 12.04 19.03 -12.60
C GLU A 131 12.26 20.13 -11.55
N LEU A 132 11.41 20.18 -10.53
CA LEU A 132 11.52 21.07 -9.38
C LEU A 132 11.75 20.28 -8.09
N PRO A 133 12.36 20.90 -7.06
CA PRO A 133 12.50 20.31 -5.73
C PRO A 133 11.15 19.80 -5.19
N LEU A 134 11.16 18.62 -4.59
CA LEU A 134 9.96 18.02 -4.01
C LEU A 134 9.71 18.60 -2.62
N PRO A 135 8.54 19.20 -2.32
CA PRO A 135 8.19 19.59 -0.96
C PRO A 135 8.21 18.38 -0.03
N ASP A 136 8.69 18.55 1.20
CA ASP A 136 8.58 17.51 2.21
C ASP A 136 7.10 17.15 2.45
N GLU A 137 6.83 15.86 2.60
CA GLU A 137 5.48 15.32 2.80
C GLU A 137 4.44 15.84 1.77
N PRO A 138 4.66 15.59 0.46
CA PRO A 138 3.89 16.21 -0.63
C PRO A 138 2.40 15.82 -0.65
N TRP A 139 2.02 14.73 0.03
CA TRP A 139 0.63 14.29 0.20
C TRP A 139 -0.18 15.13 1.20
N ARG A 140 0.46 16.11 1.88
CA ARG A 140 -0.19 17.03 2.80
C ARG A 140 -0.51 18.35 2.08
N ASN A 141 -1.47 19.11 2.60
CA ASN A 141 -1.84 20.43 2.09
C ASN A 141 -0.59 21.33 1.99
N TYR A 142 -0.11 21.57 0.76
CA TYR A 142 1.03 22.44 0.47
C TYR A 142 0.53 23.75 -0.13
N TRP A 143 -0.20 23.65 -1.25
CA TRP A 143 -0.61 24.81 -2.03
C TRP A 143 -1.56 25.75 -1.32
N ASP A 144 -2.52 25.23 -0.55
CA ASP A 144 -3.44 26.09 0.21
C ASP A 144 -2.72 26.92 1.27
N LEU A 145 -1.71 26.32 1.93
CA LEU A 145 -0.89 27.03 2.91
C LEU A 145 0.06 28.01 2.23
N TYR A 146 0.70 27.59 1.13
CA TYR A 146 1.60 28.45 0.36
C TYR A 146 0.88 29.70 -0.18
N ILE A 147 -0.34 29.53 -0.71
CA ILE A 147 -1.14 30.64 -1.27
C ILE A 147 -1.65 31.56 -0.16
N SER A 148 -2.01 31.01 1.01
CA SER A 148 -2.45 31.80 2.17
C SER A 148 -1.32 32.66 2.74
N ASP A 149 -0.16 32.04 2.98
CA ASP A 149 0.88 32.63 3.82
C ASP A 149 2.02 33.26 3.00
N GLY A 150 2.07 32.97 1.69
CA GLY A 150 3.09 33.48 0.76
C GLY A 150 4.48 32.86 0.96
N VAL A 151 4.61 31.87 1.84
CA VAL A 151 5.87 31.18 2.15
C VAL A 151 5.70 29.66 2.07
N PRO A 152 6.73 28.90 1.64
CA PRO A 152 6.68 27.44 1.67
C PRO A 152 6.37 26.93 3.08
N PRO A 153 5.31 26.14 3.28
CA PRO A 153 4.93 25.63 4.61
C PRO A 153 5.90 24.55 5.12
N ARG A 154 6.75 24.02 4.25
CA ARG A 154 7.71 22.94 4.54
C ARG A 154 8.97 23.15 3.71
N ALA A 155 10.05 22.49 4.14
CA ALA A 155 11.29 22.46 3.38
C ALA A 155 11.13 21.62 2.10
N PHE A 156 12.15 21.68 1.25
CA PHE A 156 12.21 20.92 0.02
C PHE A 156 13.36 19.91 0.09
N GLY A 157 13.08 18.69 -0.37
CA GLY A 157 14.07 17.69 -0.70
C GLY A 157 14.58 17.83 -2.14
N PRO A 158 15.44 16.89 -2.58
CA PRO A 158 15.87 16.83 -3.97
C PRO A 158 14.66 16.59 -4.91
N PRO A 159 14.75 17.01 -6.19
CA PRO A 159 13.75 16.66 -7.19
C PRO A 159 13.59 15.14 -7.30
N HIS A 160 12.35 14.64 -7.17
CA HIS A 160 12.06 13.21 -7.25
C HIS A 160 10.67 12.97 -7.84
N ALA A 161 10.64 12.59 -9.11
CA ALA A 161 9.41 12.41 -9.87
C ALA A 161 8.43 11.46 -9.17
N LEU A 162 7.15 11.81 -9.16
CA LEU A 162 6.11 10.99 -8.54
C LEU A 162 6.09 9.57 -9.12
N ARG A 163 6.21 9.46 -10.45
CA ARG A 163 6.31 8.18 -11.15
C ARG A 163 7.51 7.35 -10.69
N ALA A 164 8.67 7.96 -10.49
CA ALA A 164 9.85 7.25 -9.99
C ALA A 164 9.61 6.72 -8.57
N ARG A 165 9.06 7.54 -7.68
CA ARG A 165 8.67 7.10 -6.32
C ARG A 165 7.61 6.00 -6.32
N MET A 166 6.70 6.00 -7.30
CA MET A 166 5.75 4.92 -7.49
C MET A 166 6.39 3.63 -7.99
N LEU A 167 7.43 3.69 -8.82
CA LEU A 167 8.18 2.51 -9.25
C LEU A 167 9.07 1.93 -8.13
N GLU A 168 9.57 2.81 -7.25
CA GLU A 168 10.37 2.43 -6.08
C GLU A 168 9.50 1.84 -4.96
N ALA A 169 8.27 2.36 -4.79
CA ALA A 169 7.24 1.70 -4.00
C ALA A 169 6.88 0.40 -4.69
N SER A 170 6.94 -0.74 -4.00
CA SER A 170 6.75 -2.08 -4.59
C SER A 170 5.31 -2.37 -5.03
N PHE A 171 4.75 -1.54 -5.91
CA PHE A 171 3.47 -1.72 -6.57
C PHE A 171 3.55 -2.89 -7.56
N THR A 172 2.40 -3.53 -7.74
CA THR A 172 2.23 -4.60 -8.71
C THR A 172 2.15 -4.02 -10.12
N GLY A 173 2.46 -4.83 -11.14
CA GLY A 173 2.35 -4.42 -12.55
C GLY A 173 0.99 -3.81 -12.90
N PRO A 174 -0.14 -4.45 -12.55
CA PRO A 174 -1.47 -3.88 -12.81
C PRO A 174 -1.73 -2.55 -12.09
N GLU A 175 -1.15 -2.33 -10.91
CA GLU A 175 -1.31 -1.07 -10.16
C GLU A 175 -0.56 0.05 -10.90
N LEU A 176 0.64 -0.25 -11.38
CA LEU A 176 1.42 0.68 -12.18
C LEU A 176 0.71 1.02 -13.48
N GLU A 177 0.14 0.06 -14.21
CA GLU A 177 -0.60 0.31 -15.46
C GLU A 177 -1.75 1.31 -15.29
N LEU A 178 -2.51 1.22 -14.19
CA LEU A 178 -3.58 2.18 -13.86
C LEU A 178 -3.01 3.58 -13.59
N LEU A 179 -1.91 3.67 -12.84
CA LEU A 179 -1.24 4.95 -12.57
C LEU A 179 -0.71 5.58 -13.87
N GLU A 180 -0.13 4.78 -14.75
CA GLU A 180 0.33 5.25 -16.06
C GLU A 180 -0.81 5.74 -16.93
N GLU A 181 -1.95 5.05 -16.92
CA GLU A 181 -3.15 5.49 -17.63
C GLU A 181 -3.66 6.83 -17.08
N ALA A 182 -3.77 6.96 -15.76
CA ALA A 182 -4.15 8.23 -15.13
C ALA A 182 -3.22 9.38 -15.54
N GLN A 183 -1.91 9.12 -15.55
CA GLN A 183 -0.90 10.09 -16.00
C GLN A 183 -1.09 10.45 -17.48
N ARG A 184 -1.22 9.48 -18.38
CA ARG A 184 -1.46 9.76 -19.82
C ARG A 184 -2.72 10.60 -20.04
N GLN A 185 -3.80 10.30 -19.34
CA GLN A 185 -5.05 11.06 -19.43
C GLN A 185 -4.86 12.49 -18.89
N SER A 186 -4.05 12.67 -17.83
CA SER A 186 -3.70 13.99 -17.31
C SER A 186 -2.88 14.79 -18.32
N ASP A 187 -1.88 14.16 -18.95
CA ASP A 187 -1.01 14.82 -19.92
C ASP A 187 -1.78 15.22 -21.18
N ALA A 188 -2.78 14.41 -21.58
CA ALA A 188 -3.69 14.75 -22.67
C ALA A 188 -4.64 15.93 -22.33
N LEU A 189 -5.04 16.08 -21.06
CA LEU A 189 -5.87 17.22 -20.62
C LEU A 189 -5.10 18.55 -20.65
N ILE A 190 -3.78 18.52 -20.46
CA ILE A 190 -2.93 19.73 -20.49
C ILE A 190 -3.11 20.51 -21.79
N ASP A 191 -3.34 19.86 -22.93
CA ASP A 191 -3.59 20.57 -24.20
C ASP A 191 -4.78 21.54 -24.13
N MET A 192 -5.86 21.11 -23.48
CA MET A 192 -7.05 21.96 -23.26
C MET A 192 -6.74 23.10 -22.28
N GLU A 193 -5.92 22.83 -21.26
CA GLU A 193 -5.52 23.80 -20.24
C GLU A 193 -4.55 24.84 -20.82
N ASP A 194 -3.66 24.44 -21.72
CA ASP A 194 -2.81 25.32 -22.52
C ASP A 194 -3.65 26.21 -23.44
N VAL A 195 -4.66 25.66 -24.12
CA VAL A 195 -5.56 26.46 -24.96
C VAL A 195 -6.30 27.50 -24.11
N ALA A 196 -6.82 27.12 -22.95
CA ALA A 196 -7.46 28.06 -22.03
C ALA A 196 -6.50 29.16 -21.57
N SER A 197 -5.29 28.76 -21.14
CA SER A 197 -4.28 29.69 -20.64
C SER A 197 -3.81 30.67 -21.73
N ASN A 198 -3.54 30.18 -22.93
CA ASN A 198 -3.13 31.03 -24.05
C ASN A 198 -4.24 31.99 -24.50
N ALA A 199 -5.51 31.58 -24.43
CA ALA A 199 -6.64 32.46 -24.71
C ALA A 199 -6.73 33.63 -23.71
N MET A 200 -6.35 33.43 -22.44
CA MET A 200 -6.22 34.52 -21.45
C MET A 200 -5.14 35.54 -21.82
N GLU A 201 -4.15 35.14 -22.62
CA GLU A 201 -3.05 35.98 -23.07
C GLU A 201 -3.22 36.49 -24.52
N GLY A 202 -4.38 36.24 -25.14
CA GLY A 202 -4.64 36.63 -26.52
C GLY A 202 -3.79 35.87 -27.55
N ARG A 203 -3.34 34.66 -27.21
CA ARG A 203 -2.60 33.75 -28.10
C ARG A 203 -3.49 32.59 -28.52
N TYR A 204 -3.51 32.29 -29.81
CA TYR A 204 -4.40 31.29 -30.39
C TYR A 204 -3.67 30.42 -31.41
N ARG A 205 -4.16 29.21 -31.61
CA ARG A 205 -3.74 28.32 -32.71
C ARG A 205 -4.34 28.82 -34.03
N PRO A 206 -3.68 28.58 -35.18
CA PRO A 206 -4.25 28.86 -36.49
C PRO A 206 -5.61 28.17 -36.69
N SER A 207 -6.61 28.90 -37.17
CA SER A 207 -7.94 28.33 -37.49
C SER A 207 -7.93 27.54 -38.80
N ASN A 208 -7.05 27.88 -39.74
CA ASN A 208 -6.80 27.13 -40.96
C ASN A 208 -5.42 26.45 -40.85
N THR A 209 -5.41 25.12 -40.92
CA THR A 209 -4.19 24.30 -40.84
C THR A 209 -3.73 23.77 -42.19
N THR A 210 -4.36 24.19 -43.29
CA THR A 210 -4.02 23.71 -44.64
C THR A 210 -2.58 24.10 -44.99
N GLY A 211 -1.76 23.10 -45.31
CA GLY A 211 -0.34 23.32 -45.65
C GLY A 211 0.57 23.55 -44.44
N LEU A 212 0.05 23.49 -43.20
CA LEU A 212 0.85 23.54 -41.99
C LEU A 212 1.29 22.15 -41.54
N THR A 213 2.49 22.07 -40.97
CA THR A 213 2.91 20.90 -40.18
C THR A 213 2.07 20.79 -38.89
N GLU A 214 2.07 19.61 -38.28
CA GLU A 214 1.36 19.39 -37.01
C GLU A 214 1.87 20.31 -35.88
N ALA A 215 3.17 20.63 -35.89
CA ALA A 215 3.77 21.56 -34.94
C ALA A 215 3.27 23.00 -35.16
N GLU A 216 3.20 23.46 -36.40
CA GLU A 216 2.68 24.79 -36.73
C GLU A 216 1.18 24.91 -36.46
N ALA A 217 0.41 23.85 -36.70
CA ALA A 217 -1.02 23.80 -36.38
C ALA A 217 -1.29 23.86 -34.86
N ARG A 218 -0.39 23.33 -34.04
CA ARG A 218 -0.49 23.37 -32.56
C ARG A 218 0.13 24.62 -31.94
N ALA A 219 0.96 25.35 -32.67
CA ALA A 219 1.62 26.54 -32.17
C ALA A 219 0.61 27.68 -31.90
N PHE A 220 0.77 28.38 -30.79
CA PHE A 220 -0.02 29.56 -30.44
C PHE A 220 0.51 30.82 -31.16
N SER A 221 0.52 30.79 -32.50
CA SER A 221 1.14 31.80 -33.37
C SER A 221 0.24 32.98 -33.73
N VAL A 222 -1.07 32.87 -33.51
CA VAL A 222 -2.05 33.93 -33.83
C VAL A 222 -2.28 34.82 -32.61
N ARG A 223 -2.23 36.14 -32.80
CA ARG A 223 -2.58 37.13 -31.77
C ARG A 223 -3.95 37.73 -32.03
N ALA A 224 -4.78 37.77 -30.99
CA ALA A 224 -6.06 38.47 -30.98
C ALA A 224 -6.35 38.96 -29.55
N PRO A 225 -7.38 39.78 -29.30
CA PRO A 225 -7.72 40.18 -27.94
C PRO A 225 -7.89 38.96 -27.01
N PRO A 226 -7.45 39.03 -25.74
CA PRO A 226 -7.72 38.00 -24.74
C PRO A 226 -9.21 37.64 -24.67
N ASN A 227 -9.51 36.35 -24.56
CA ASN A 227 -10.88 35.86 -24.48
C ASN A 227 -11.08 35.01 -23.22
N GLN A 228 -11.31 35.71 -22.12
CA GLN A 228 -11.53 35.11 -20.80
C GLN A 228 -12.79 34.23 -20.77
N THR A 229 -13.89 34.67 -21.40
CA THR A 229 -15.14 33.90 -21.45
C THR A 229 -14.94 32.55 -22.11
N PHE A 230 -14.19 32.51 -23.22
CA PHE A 230 -13.85 31.24 -23.89
C PHE A 230 -12.99 30.34 -23.00
N ALA A 231 -11.95 30.89 -22.35
CA ALA A 231 -11.09 30.13 -21.46
C ALA A 231 -11.88 29.52 -20.28
N MET A 232 -12.76 30.30 -19.65
CA MET A 232 -13.67 29.83 -18.59
C MET A 232 -14.60 28.73 -19.10
N GLN A 233 -15.24 28.92 -20.26
CA GLN A 233 -16.13 27.91 -20.85
C GLN A 233 -15.39 26.60 -21.12
N LEU A 234 -14.13 26.67 -21.54
CA LEU A 234 -13.32 25.49 -21.83
C LEU A 234 -13.07 24.64 -20.57
N VAL A 235 -12.65 25.25 -19.46
CA VAL A 235 -12.24 24.52 -18.24
C VAL A 235 -13.38 24.29 -17.23
N HIS A 236 -14.51 24.97 -17.40
CA HIS A 236 -15.74 24.71 -16.64
C HIS A 236 -16.77 23.88 -17.43
N GLY A 237 -16.53 23.63 -18.72
CA GLY A 237 -17.45 22.91 -19.60
C GLY A 237 -17.51 21.41 -19.30
N ILE A 238 -18.59 20.76 -19.78
CA ILE A 238 -18.80 19.32 -19.59
C ILE A 238 -17.68 18.46 -20.19
N ALA A 239 -17.07 18.90 -21.29
CA ALA A 239 -15.93 18.21 -21.90
C ALA A 239 -14.74 18.11 -20.93
N TYR A 240 -14.44 19.18 -20.18
CA TYR A 240 -13.40 19.17 -19.16
C TYR A 240 -13.73 18.19 -18.02
N HIS A 241 -14.99 18.16 -17.57
CA HIS A 241 -15.45 17.19 -16.57
C HIS A 241 -15.34 15.74 -17.07
N GLN A 242 -15.62 15.48 -18.35
CA GLN A 242 -15.44 14.15 -18.94
C GLN A 242 -13.96 13.74 -18.98
N TRP A 243 -13.06 14.65 -19.34
CA TRP A 243 -11.62 14.42 -19.24
C TRP A 243 -11.18 14.13 -17.81
N LYS A 244 -11.68 14.90 -16.84
CA LYS A 244 -11.44 14.59 -15.43
C LYS A 244 -11.93 13.22 -15.01
N GLY A 245 -13.10 12.80 -15.47
CA GLY A 245 -13.59 11.44 -15.24
C GLY A 245 -12.66 10.37 -15.81
N ARG A 246 -12.01 10.61 -16.95
CA ARG A 246 -11.01 9.68 -17.55
C ARG A 246 -9.74 9.58 -16.72
N ILE A 247 -9.33 10.66 -16.04
CA ILE A 247 -8.18 10.65 -15.13
C ILE A 247 -8.56 9.96 -13.82
N MET A 248 -9.73 10.26 -13.26
CA MET A 248 -10.13 9.78 -11.93
C MET A 248 -10.52 8.31 -11.91
N ARG A 249 -11.06 7.75 -13.00
CA ARG A 249 -11.44 6.33 -13.06
C ARG A 249 -10.27 5.37 -12.80
N PRO A 250 -9.14 5.42 -13.52
CA PRO A 250 -8.01 4.55 -13.22
C PRO A 250 -7.39 4.82 -11.84
N LEU A 251 -7.48 6.04 -11.31
CA LEU A 251 -7.07 6.32 -9.93
C LEU A 251 -7.97 5.65 -8.88
N ASP A 252 -9.28 5.62 -9.12
CA ASP A 252 -10.25 4.93 -8.29
C ASP A 252 -10.03 3.40 -8.32
N ASP A 253 -9.84 2.84 -9.52
CA ASP A 253 -9.50 1.42 -9.70
C ASP A 253 -8.19 1.06 -9.00
N PHE A 254 -7.18 1.94 -9.10
CA PHE A 254 -5.89 1.78 -8.40
C PHE A 254 -6.07 1.80 -6.89
N ALA A 255 -6.87 2.74 -6.36
CA ALA A 255 -7.15 2.84 -4.93
C ALA A 255 -7.86 1.57 -4.41
N ALA A 256 -8.85 1.06 -5.14
CA ALA A 256 -9.55 -0.17 -4.79
C ALA A 256 -8.64 -1.42 -4.85
N MET A 257 -7.72 -1.47 -5.82
CA MET A 257 -6.76 -2.57 -5.94
C MET A 257 -5.70 -2.52 -4.83
N SER A 258 -5.15 -1.34 -4.58
CA SER A 258 -4.21 -1.07 -3.49
C SER A 258 -4.80 -1.41 -2.13
N ALA A 259 -6.04 -1.00 -1.87
CA ALA A 259 -6.74 -1.32 -0.62
C ALA A 259 -6.84 -2.84 -0.41
N ARG A 260 -7.30 -3.59 -1.42
CA ARG A 260 -7.38 -5.06 -1.35
C ARG A 260 -6.01 -5.72 -1.12
N ARG A 261 -4.96 -5.22 -1.76
CA ARG A 261 -3.59 -5.74 -1.56
C ARG A 261 -3.10 -5.48 -0.14
N VAL A 262 -3.30 -4.27 0.38
CA VAL A 262 -2.91 -3.89 1.73
C VAL A 262 -3.70 -4.70 2.77
N GLU A 263 -5.01 -4.86 2.61
CA GLU A 263 -5.85 -5.71 3.46
C GLU A 263 -5.36 -7.16 3.47
N ALA A 264 -5.07 -7.74 2.30
CA ALA A 264 -4.54 -9.10 2.21
C ALA A 264 -3.15 -9.24 2.86
N ALA A 265 -2.31 -8.19 2.82
CA ALA A 265 -1.03 -8.17 3.52
C ALA A 265 -1.21 -8.14 5.05
N ILE A 266 -2.14 -7.32 5.54
CA ILE A 266 -2.51 -7.24 6.96
C ILE A 266 -3.02 -8.60 7.46
N ASP A 267 -3.96 -9.22 6.73
CA ASP A 267 -4.51 -10.52 7.09
C ASP A 267 -3.43 -11.62 7.12
N ARG A 268 -2.48 -11.57 6.18
CA ARG A 268 -1.35 -12.50 6.14
C ARG A 268 -0.44 -12.32 7.34
N THR A 269 -0.05 -11.08 7.65
CA THR A 269 0.76 -10.77 8.83
C THR A 269 0.05 -11.21 10.12
N TYR A 270 -1.25 -10.94 10.24
CA TYR A 270 -2.02 -11.38 11.41
C TYR A 270 -2.01 -12.90 11.57
N ARG A 271 -2.27 -13.65 10.50
CA ARG A 271 -2.23 -15.13 10.53
C ARG A 271 -0.84 -15.67 10.87
N ASN A 272 0.21 -15.13 10.27
CA ASN A 272 1.59 -15.52 10.55
C ASN A 272 1.93 -15.24 12.03
N ASN A 273 1.51 -14.09 12.54
CA ASN A 273 1.75 -13.71 13.93
C ASN A 273 1.02 -14.65 14.90
N VAL A 274 -0.22 -15.04 14.62
CA VAL A 274 -0.96 -16.02 15.42
C VAL A 274 -0.24 -17.38 15.46
N VAL A 275 0.28 -17.85 14.33
CA VAL A 275 1.05 -19.10 14.27
C VAL A 275 2.33 -19.00 15.10
N LEU A 276 3.09 -17.91 14.96
CA LEU A 276 4.32 -17.68 15.72
C LEU A 276 4.06 -17.57 17.23
N ILE A 277 2.98 -16.90 17.64
CA ILE A 277 2.55 -16.84 19.05
C ILE A 277 2.17 -18.24 19.55
N GLY A 278 1.48 -19.05 18.74
CA GLY A 278 1.18 -20.44 19.08
C GLY A 278 2.43 -21.30 19.28
N VAL A 279 3.45 -21.13 18.43
CA VAL A 279 4.74 -21.82 18.57
C VAL A 279 5.46 -21.36 19.85
N LEU A 280 5.47 -20.06 20.14
CA LEU A 280 6.02 -19.51 21.38
C LEU A 280 5.33 -20.10 22.62
N ALA A 281 3.99 -20.12 22.62
CA ALA A 281 3.21 -20.66 23.72
C ALA A 281 3.42 -22.17 23.92
N ALA A 282 3.76 -22.92 22.87
CA ALA A 282 4.07 -24.35 22.97
C ALA A 282 5.53 -24.63 23.43
N MET A 283 6.43 -23.63 23.38
CA MET A 283 7.81 -23.74 23.83
C MET A 283 8.02 -23.33 25.29
N LEU A 284 7.09 -22.55 25.86
CA LEU A 284 7.04 -22.14 27.28
C LEU A 284 6.38 -23.22 28.14
#